data_AF-A0A069DRE5-F1
#
_entry.id   AF-A0A069DRE5-F1
#
_cell.length_a   1.000
_cell.length_b   1.000
_cell.length_c   1.000
_cell.angle_alpha   90.00
_cell.angle_beta   90.00
_cell.angle_gamma   90.00
#
_symmetry.space_group_name_H-M   'P 1'
#
loop_
_entity.id
_entity.type
_entity.pdbx_description
1 polymer ?
#
loop_
_entity_poly.entity_id
_entity_poly.type
_entity_poly.pdbx_seq_one_letter_code
_entity_poly.pdbx_strand_id
1 'polypeptide(L)'
;TSMMKECERLLNLLQVFKKTLSEQDWSHRCKEIKSKEEDITRLLGKYENPEYFLAVQRAVKKCIKKRTYRKRKKREWQEMKKVSKAFREREHRRIDLWLEKMKEQVEKTRREEQVKREADLVLSEVTAKKTGAKRFINLFNTLTKLRNARVQQVTSAGNFVSDSETRSYTQVIDKLKKLWIDQLKEYNIEEQGLRVMLNDAEVERVNVETKVTKQIQKKWSKLFFGEGANKQFIVPNNMEELIAIRYEWDRFIVADNTCLSSKIPVGWIVPSEPSNLEWSKYLQK
;
A
#
# COMPACT_ATOMS: atom_id res chain seq x y z
N THR A 1 3.33 68.28 -38.45
CA THR A 1 3.34 69.53 -37.67
C THR A 1 4.51 69.62 -36.68
N SER A 2 4.89 68.53 -35.98
CA SER A 2 6.04 68.52 -35.04
C SER A 2 7.41 68.81 -35.70
N MET A 3 7.71 68.17 -36.83
CA MET A 3 8.98 68.42 -37.56
C MET A 3 9.13 69.85 -38.09
N MET A 4 8.05 70.47 -38.58
CA MET A 4 8.13 71.86 -39.08
C MET A 4 8.45 72.85 -37.96
N LYS A 5 7.83 72.68 -36.78
CA LYS A 5 8.13 73.50 -35.60
C LYS A 5 9.57 73.31 -35.11
N GLU A 6 10.08 72.09 -35.18
CA GLU A 6 11.47 71.80 -34.80
C GLU A 6 12.47 72.39 -35.81
N CYS A 7 12.17 72.35 -37.10
CA CYS A 7 12.97 73.03 -38.12
C CYS A 7 12.97 74.55 -37.92
N GLU A 8 11.82 75.19 -37.66
CA GLU A 8 11.75 76.64 -37.33
C GLU A 8 12.56 76.98 -36.07
N ARG A 9 12.48 76.14 -35.03
CA ARG A 9 13.26 76.31 -33.79
C ARG A 9 14.77 76.25 -34.05
N LEU A 10 15.21 75.27 -34.84
CA LEU A 10 16.62 75.12 -35.22
C LEU A 10 17.09 76.27 -36.11
N LEU A 11 16.25 76.76 -37.02
CA LEU A 11 16.55 77.90 -37.89
C LEU A 11 16.71 79.18 -37.08
N ASN A 12 15.82 79.42 -36.11
CA ASN A 12 15.93 80.54 -35.17
C ASN A 12 17.20 80.43 -34.30
N LEU A 13 17.55 79.24 -33.81
CA LEU A 13 18.80 79.00 -33.08
C LEU A 13 20.04 79.29 -33.92
N LEU A 14 20.07 78.84 -35.18
CA LEU A 14 21.16 79.12 -36.12
C LEU A 14 21.28 80.62 -36.44
N GLN A 15 20.14 81.32 -36.51
CA GLN A 15 20.10 82.77 -36.75
C GLN A 15 20.59 83.58 -35.55
N VAL A 16 20.35 83.08 -34.33
CA VAL A 16 20.93 83.64 -33.09
C VAL A 16 22.44 83.37 -33.03
N PHE A 17 22.89 82.13 -33.27
CA PHE A 17 24.31 81.78 -33.25
C PHE A 17 25.14 82.53 -34.30
N LYS A 18 24.57 82.79 -35.49
CA LYS A 18 25.22 83.61 -36.52
C LYS A 18 25.45 85.07 -36.09
N LYS A 19 24.65 85.59 -35.15
CA LYS A 19 24.76 86.97 -34.64
C LYS A 19 25.63 87.07 -33.37
N THR A 20 25.77 85.99 -32.59
CA THR A 20 26.42 86.02 -31.27
C THR A 20 27.79 85.35 -31.22
N LEU A 21 28.12 84.44 -32.16
CA LEU A 21 29.45 83.83 -32.20
C LEU A 21 30.42 84.67 -33.04
N SER A 22 31.68 84.70 -32.60
CA SER A 22 32.77 85.18 -33.44
C SER A 22 32.89 84.29 -34.69
N GLU A 23 33.41 84.84 -35.79
CA GLU A 23 33.61 84.10 -37.04
C GLU A 23 34.51 82.86 -36.86
N GLN A 24 35.43 82.91 -35.89
CA GLN A 24 36.31 81.81 -35.51
C GLN A 24 35.55 80.67 -34.81
N ASP A 25 34.68 80.99 -33.84
CA ASP A 25 33.89 79.99 -33.11
C ASP A 25 32.81 79.35 -34.02
N TRP A 26 32.22 80.14 -34.91
CA TRP A 26 31.29 79.65 -35.93
C TRP A 26 31.99 78.66 -36.87
N SER A 27 33.19 78.99 -37.35
CA SER A 27 34.02 78.11 -38.16
C SER A 27 34.37 76.81 -37.43
N HIS A 28 34.70 76.87 -36.13
CA HIS A 28 34.95 75.69 -35.31
C HIS A 28 33.72 74.77 -35.22
N ARG A 29 32.53 75.33 -34.94
CA ARG A 29 31.28 74.55 -34.89
C ARG A 29 30.92 73.94 -36.24
N CYS A 30 31.12 74.66 -37.34
CA CYS A 30 30.93 74.11 -38.68
C CYS A 30 31.90 72.95 -38.96
N LYS A 31 33.15 73.02 -38.48
CA LYS A 31 34.10 71.91 -38.57
C LYS A 31 33.69 70.71 -37.72
N GLU A 32 33.21 70.91 -36.50
CA GLU A 32 32.68 69.81 -35.65
C GLU A 32 31.46 69.13 -36.27
N ILE A 33 30.54 69.91 -36.85
CA ILE A 33 29.36 69.39 -37.54
C ILE A 33 29.78 68.57 -38.76
N LYS A 34 30.71 69.09 -39.58
CA LYS A 34 31.27 68.34 -40.72
C LYS A 34 31.97 67.06 -40.28
N SER A 35 32.76 67.09 -39.21
CA SER A 35 33.38 65.87 -38.66
C SER A 35 32.34 64.84 -38.23
N LYS A 36 31.25 65.27 -37.57
CA LYS A 36 30.15 64.38 -37.18
C LYS A 36 29.37 63.87 -38.38
N GLU A 37 29.16 64.70 -39.40
CA GLU A 37 28.54 64.32 -40.66
C GLU A 37 29.39 63.28 -41.40
N GLU A 38 30.72 63.45 -41.43
CA GLU A 38 31.67 62.48 -41.96
C GLU A 38 31.66 61.18 -41.15
N ASP A 39 31.59 61.24 -39.83
CA ASP A 39 31.45 60.05 -38.96
C ASP A 39 30.13 59.31 -39.23
N ILE A 40 29.01 60.02 -39.35
CA ILE A 40 27.70 59.45 -39.65
C ILE A 40 27.71 58.83 -41.05
N THR A 41 28.22 59.53 -42.05
CA THR A 41 28.33 59.03 -43.43
C THR A 41 29.23 57.79 -43.50
N ARG A 42 30.34 57.77 -42.75
CA ARG A 42 31.24 56.60 -42.65
C ARG A 42 30.55 55.41 -41.98
N LEU A 43 29.74 55.64 -40.94
CA LEU A 43 28.98 54.57 -40.30
C LEU A 43 27.87 54.06 -41.22
N LEU A 44 27.13 54.95 -41.88
CA LEU A 44 26.10 54.59 -42.85
C LEU A 44 26.66 53.78 -44.02
N GLY A 45 27.81 54.16 -44.57
CA GLY A 45 28.48 53.40 -45.62
C GLY A 45 28.83 51.95 -45.22
N LYS A 46 29.05 51.68 -43.93
CA LYS A 46 29.21 50.29 -43.43
C LYS A 46 27.91 49.51 -43.44
N TYR A 47 26.78 50.17 -43.19
CA TYR A 47 25.44 49.56 -43.21
C TYR A 47 24.84 49.48 -44.61
N GLU A 48 25.27 50.33 -45.54
CA GLU A 48 24.93 50.25 -46.96
C GLU A 48 25.61 49.08 -47.66
N ASN A 49 26.74 48.59 -47.13
CA ASN A 49 27.37 47.37 -47.62
C ASN A 49 26.47 46.15 -47.36
N PRO A 50 25.92 45.51 -48.42
CA PRO A 50 25.00 44.38 -48.27
C PRO A 50 25.62 43.19 -47.56
N GLU A 51 26.92 42.94 -47.74
CA GLU A 51 27.64 41.82 -47.11
C GLU A 51 27.74 41.98 -45.59
N TYR A 52 28.00 43.19 -45.11
CA TYR A 52 28.05 43.50 -43.68
C TYR A 52 26.67 43.35 -43.04
N PHE A 53 25.63 43.89 -43.68
CA PHE A 53 24.26 43.74 -43.22
C PHE A 53 23.83 42.26 -43.16
N LEU A 54 24.14 41.46 -44.18
CA LEU A 54 23.88 40.02 -44.19
C LEU A 54 24.68 39.27 -43.13
N ALA A 55 25.92 39.65 -42.85
CA ALA A 55 26.73 39.08 -41.77
C ALA A 55 26.11 39.36 -40.39
N VAL A 56 25.68 40.59 -40.14
CA VAL A 56 24.98 40.98 -38.91
C VAL A 56 23.65 40.22 -38.78
N GLN A 57 22.85 40.14 -39.85
CA GLN A 57 21.59 39.41 -39.85
C GLN A 57 21.80 37.91 -39.55
N ARG A 58 22.84 37.30 -40.14
CA ARG A 58 23.24 35.91 -39.83
C ARG A 58 23.67 35.75 -38.38
N ALA A 59 24.45 36.67 -37.82
CA ALA A 59 24.86 36.65 -36.42
C ALA A 59 23.66 36.74 -35.47
N VAL A 60 22.72 37.64 -35.73
CA VAL A 60 21.48 37.78 -34.96
C VAL A 60 20.64 36.50 -35.03
N LYS A 61 20.45 35.91 -36.22
CA LYS A 61 19.74 34.63 -36.39
C LYS A 61 20.41 33.51 -35.59
N LYS A 62 21.75 33.42 -35.62
CA LYS A 62 22.53 32.45 -34.81
C LYS A 62 22.31 32.66 -33.31
N CYS A 63 22.36 33.90 -32.83
CA CYS A 63 22.13 34.24 -31.42
C CYS A 63 20.72 33.88 -30.96
N ILE A 64 19.70 34.21 -31.75
CA ILE A 64 18.30 33.85 -31.47
C ILE A 64 18.17 32.32 -31.41
N LYS A 65 18.67 31.59 -32.42
CA LYS A 65 18.63 30.12 -32.46
C LYS A 65 19.32 29.48 -31.24
N LYS A 66 20.48 29.99 -30.84
CA LYS A 66 21.19 29.52 -29.64
C LYS A 66 20.40 29.79 -28.36
N ARG A 67 19.81 30.99 -28.23
CA ARG A 67 19.00 31.37 -27.06
C ARG A 67 17.73 30.53 -26.96
N THR A 68 17.01 30.31 -28.06
CA THR A 68 15.79 29.49 -28.09
C THR A 68 16.10 28.02 -27.81
N TYR A 69 17.18 27.48 -28.38
CA TYR A 69 17.66 26.13 -28.07
C TYR A 69 17.96 25.95 -26.58
N ARG A 70 18.74 26.86 -25.98
CA ARG A 70 19.06 26.81 -24.54
C ARG A 70 17.81 26.92 -23.66
N LYS A 71 16.88 27.83 -24.00
CA LYS A 71 15.59 27.94 -23.29
C LYS A 71 14.78 26.66 -23.40
N ARG A 72 14.70 26.04 -24.58
CA ARG A 72 14.04 24.76 -24.79
C ARG A 72 14.69 23.65 -23.96
N LYS A 73 16.02 23.51 -24.02
CA LYS A 73 16.74 22.48 -23.27
C LYS A 73 16.60 22.63 -21.76
N LYS A 74 16.59 23.86 -21.26
CA LYS A 74 16.34 24.15 -19.83
C LYS A 74 14.92 23.74 -19.42
N ARG A 75 13.91 24.03 -20.25
CA ARG A 75 12.52 23.60 -20.01
C ARG A 75 12.38 22.07 -20.02
N GLU A 76 12.95 21.41 -21.03
CA GLU A 76 12.98 19.94 -21.12
C GLU A 76 13.62 19.33 -19.85
N TRP A 77 14.76 19.86 -19.42
CA TRP A 77 15.43 19.39 -18.20
C TRP A 77 14.61 19.63 -16.93
N GLN A 78 13.98 20.80 -16.80
CA GLN A 78 13.10 21.11 -15.65
C GLN A 78 11.89 20.17 -15.62
N GLU A 79 11.30 19.87 -16.78
CA GLU A 79 10.16 18.98 -16.89
C GLU A 79 10.57 17.54 -16.54
N MET A 80 11.68 17.05 -17.10
CA MET A 80 12.24 15.74 -16.73
C MET A 80 12.53 15.64 -15.23
N LYS A 81 13.04 16.71 -14.61
CA LYS A 81 13.29 16.76 -13.17
C LYS A 81 11.98 16.69 -12.36
N LYS A 82 10.94 17.41 -12.79
CA LYS A 82 9.61 17.35 -12.15
C LYS A 82 9.00 15.97 -12.26
N VAL A 83 9.02 15.37 -13.45
CA VAL A 83 8.51 14.01 -13.70
C VAL A 83 9.27 12.99 -12.84
N SER A 84 10.61 13.08 -12.79
CA SER A 84 11.42 12.18 -11.94
C SER A 84 11.11 12.36 -10.45
N LYS A 85 10.94 13.61 -9.98
CA LYS A 85 10.56 13.88 -8.59
C LYS A 85 9.17 13.33 -8.26
N ALA A 86 8.18 13.58 -9.12
CA ALA A 86 6.82 13.08 -8.96
C ALA A 86 6.78 11.54 -8.97
N PHE A 87 7.59 10.90 -9.82
CA PHE A 87 7.73 9.44 -9.83
C PHE A 87 8.30 8.93 -8.50
N ARG A 88 9.38 9.52 -7.99
CA ARG A 88 9.96 9.15 -6.68
C ARG A 88 8.96 9.33 -5.56
N GLU A 89 8.24 10.47 -5.52
CA GLU A 89 7.21 10.71 -4.51
C GLU A 89 6.07 9.69 -4.57
N ARG A 90 5.66 9.28 -5.78
CA ARG A 90 4.67 8.21 -5.94
C ARG A 90 5.17 6.89 -5.38
N GLU A 91 6.43 6.53 -5.66
CA GLU A 91 7.03 5.31 -5.13
C GLU A 91 7.22 5.36 -3.62
N HIS A 92 7.68 6.48 -3.05
CA HIS A 92 7.75 6.66 -1.61
C HIS A 92 6.38 6.51 -0.95
N ARG A 93 5.34 7.17 -1.49
CA ARG A 93 3.96 6.97 -0.99
C ARG A 93 3.52 5.52 -1.05
N ARG A 94 3.86 4.79 -2.12
CA ARG A 94 3.54 3.36 -2.25
C ARG A 94 4.25 2.52 -1.18
N ILE A 95 5.53 2.82 -0.92
CA ILE A 95 6.32 2.18 0.12
C ILE A 95 5.73 2.48 1.49
N ASP A 96 5.41 3.74 1.79
CA ASP A 96 4.85 4.16 3.08
C ASP A 96 3.50 3.49 3.35
N LEU A 97 2.61 3.45 2.35
CA LEU A 97 1.33 2.73 2.44
C LEU A 97 1.53 1.23 2.68
N TRP A 98 2.52 0.62 2.02
CA TRP A 98 2.84 -0.79 2.24
C TRP A 98 3.38 -1.03 3.65
N LEU A 99 4.29 -0.17 4.14
CA LEU A 99 4.83 -0.24 5.49
C LEU A 99 3.73 -0.09 6.53
N GLU A 100 2.79 0.83 6.35
CA GLU A 100 1.69 1.03 7.27
C GLU A 100 0.77 -0.19 7.31
N LYS A 101 0.43 -0.75 6.14
CA LYS A 101 -0.33 -2.00 6.05
C LYS A 101 0.38 -3.17 6.74
N MET A 102 1.69 -3.26 6.61
CA MET A 102 2.48 -4.30 7.28
C MET A 102 2.49 -4.10 8.80
N LYS A 103 2.66 -2.87 9.29
CA LYS A 103 2.55 -2.56 10.72
C LYS A 103 1.18 -2.91 11.28
N GLU A 104 0.11 -2.54 10.57
CA GLU A 104 -1.25 -2.86 10.97
C GLU A 104 -1.47 -4.38 11.07
N GLN A 105 -0.95 -5.14 10.10
CA GLN A 105 -1.02 -6.60 10.12
C GLN A 105 -0.28 -7.20 11.32
N VAL A 106 0.94 -6.72 11.62
CA VAL A 106 1.73 -7.17 12.77
C VAL A 106 1.05 -6.83 14.09
N GLU A 107 0.51 -5.62 14.22
CA GLU A 107 -0.22 -5.23 15.43
C GLU A 107 -1.53 -6.01 15.58
N LYS A 108 -2.20 -6.34 14.48
CA LYS A 108 -3.37 -7.21 14.51
C LYS A 108 -3.02 -8.61 15.01
N THR A 109 -1.98 -9.25 14.46
CA THR A 109 -1.55 -10.58 14.92
C THR A 109 -1.11 -10.54 16.39
N ARG A 110 -0.40 -9.48 16.81
CA ARG A 110 0.01 -9.30 18.20
C ARG A 110 -1.18 -9.17 19.16
N ARG A 111 -2.23 -8.44 18.77
CA ARG A 111 -3.47 -8.33 19.55
C ARG A 111 -4.19 -9.68 19.64
N GLU A 112 -4.28 -10.42 18.53
CA GLU A 112 -4.88 -11.76 18.51
C GLU A 112 -4.12 -12.73 19.43
N GLU A 113 -2.78 -12.72 19.39
CA GLU A 113 -1.94 -13.51 20.29
C GLU A 113 -2.08 -13.10 21.76
N GLN A 114 -2.23 -11.81 22.05
CA GLN A 114 -2.45 -11.31 23.41
C GLN A 114 -3.78 -11.83 23.97
N VAL A 115 -4.87 -11.72 23.19
CA VAL A 115 -6.19 -12.23 23.60
C VAL A 115 -6.14 -13.74 23.82
N LYS A 116 -5.47 -14.49 22.94
CA LYS A 116 -5.30 -15.94 23.12
C LYS A 116 -4.54 -16.26 24.41
N ARG A 117 -3.45 -15.55 24.68
CA ARG A 117 -2.67 -15.73 25.92
C ARG A 117 -3.50 -15.43 27.17
N GLU A 118 -4.30 -14.38 27.15
CA GLU A 118 -5.20 -14.05 28.26
C GLU A 118 -6.25 -15.15 28.48
N ALA A 119 -6.83 -15.68 27.42
CA ALA A 119 -7.76 -16.82 27.50
C ALA A 119 -7.09 -18.08 28.07
N ASP A 120 -5.87 -18.41 27.61
CA ASP A 120 -5.10 -19.55 28.10
C ASP A 120 -4.71 -19.38 29.59
N LEU A 121 -4.38 -18.16 30.01
CA LEU A 121 -4.09 -17.85 31.41
C LEU A 121 -5.31 -18.12 32.31
N VAL A 122 -6.47 -17.61 31.94
CA VAL A 122 -7.72 -17.83 32.70
C VAL A 122 -8.06 -19.32 32.77
N LEU A 123 -7.97 -20.04 31.64
CA LEU A 123 -8.19 -21.49 31.62
C LEU A 123 -7.18 -22.23 32.51
N SER A 124 -5.90 -21.85 32.47
CA SER A 124 -4.87 -22.47 33.31
C SER A 124 -5.15 -22.25 34.80
N GLU A 125 -5.66 -21.07 35.19
CA GLU A 125 -6.04 -20.78 36.57
C GLU A 125 -7.20 -21.67 37.04
N VAL A 126 -8.26 -21.81 36.23
CA VAL A 126 -9.40 -22.68 36.54
C VAL A 126 -8.96 -24.14 36.65
N THR A 127 -8.08 -24.60 35.74
CA THR A 127 -7.54 -25.98 35.81
C THR A 127 -6.68 -26.19 37.07
N ALA A 128 -5.91 -25.19 37.49
CA ALA A 128 -5.16 -25.22 38.75
C ALA A 128 -6.09 -25.30 39.96
N LYS A 129 -7.17 -24.49 40.00
CA LYS A 129 -8.20 -24.55 41.05
C LYS A 129 -8.87 -25.93 41.13
N LYS A 130 -9.23 -26.50 39.97
CA LYS A 130 -9.81 -27.84 39.84
C LYS A 130 -8.86 -28.94 40.34
N THR A 131 -7.58 -28.89 39.98
CA THR A 131 -6.59 -29.84 40.49
C THR A 131 -6.38 -29.69 42.00
N GLY A 132 -6.37 -28.46 42.52
CA GLY A 132 -6.35 -28.17 43.95
C GLY A 132 -7.52 -28.80 44.71
N ALA A 133 -8.75 -28.60 44.24
CA ALA A 133 -9.95 -29.19 44.84
C ALA A 133 -9.89 -30.73 44.86
N LYS A 134 -9.43 -31.35 43.76
CA LYS A 134 -9.21 -32.81 43.69
C LYS A 134 -8.18 -33.29 44.70
N ARG A 135 -7.09 -32.54 44.92
CA ARG A 135 -6.07 -32.87 45.93
C ARG A 135 -6.67 -32.87 47.33
N PHE A 136 -7.49 -31.87 47.69
CA PHE A 136 -8.16 -31.83 48.99
C PHE A 136 -9.15 -32.97 49.18
N ILE A 137 -9.97 -33.29 48.16
CA ILE A 137 -10.88 -34.45 48.20
C ILE A 137 -10.08 -35.75 48.44
N ASN A 138 -8.97 -35.94 47.73
CA ASN A 138 -8.11 -37.10 47.93
C ASN A 138 -7.47 -37.13 49.31
N LEU A 139 -7.06 -35.99 49.86
CA LEU A 139 -6.55 -35.89 51.22
C LEU A 139 -7.60 -36.31 52.25
N PHE A 140 -8.85 -35.87 52.11
CA PHE A 140 -9.91 -36.34 53.01
C PHE A 140 -10.15 -37.84 52.88
N ASN A 141 -10.10 -38.40 51.66
CA ASN A 141 -10.21 -39.84 51.46
C ASN A 141 -9.07 -40.62 52.13
N THR A 142 -7.82 -40.13 52.06
CA THR A 142 -6.69 -40.80 52.74
C THR A 142 -6.77 -40.66 54.26
N LEU A 143 -7.22 -39.51 54.78
CA LEU A 143 -7.48 -39.31 56.21
C LEU A 143 -8.58 -40.24 56.74
N THR A 144 -9.66 -40.44 55.99
CA THR A 144 -10.70 -41.43 56.35
C THR A 144 -10.14 -42.84 56.39
N LYS A 145 -9.35 -43.24 55.38
CA LYS A 145 -8.71 -44.57 55.37
C LYS A 145 -7.75 -44.75 56.55
N LEU A 146 -6.92 -43.75 56.84
CA LEU A 146 -5.98 -43.78 57.96
C LEU A 146 -6.70 -43.90 59.30
N ARG A 147 -7.79 -43.16 59.50
CA ARG A 147 -8.60 -43.29 60.71
C ARG A 147 -9.21 -44.69 60.81
N ASN A 148 -9.79 -45.20 59.73
CA ASN A 148 -10.39 -46.54 59.73
C ASN A 148 -9.36 -47.63 60.08
N ALA A 149 -8.13 -47.53 59.54
CA ALA A 149 -7.04 -48.44 59.87
C ALA A 149 -6.63 -48.34 61.36
N ARG A 150 -6.53 -47.12 61.91
CA ARG A 150 -6.25 -46.91 63.34
C ARG A 150 -7.35 -47.46 64.24
N VAL A 151 -8.61 -47.23 63.91
CA VAL A 151 -9.76 -47.76 64.65
C VAL A 151 -9.72 -49.30 64.62
N GLN A 152 -9.54 -49.91 63.45
CA GLN A 152 -9.41 -51.37 63.32
C GLN A 152 -8.26 -51.95 64.15
N GLN A 153 -7.09 -51.29 64.14
CA GLN A 153 -5.94 -51.71 64.93
C GLN A 153 -6.25 -51.69 66.43
N VAL A 154 -6.85 -50.61 66.94
CA VAL A 154 -7.21 -50.48 68.36
C VAL A 154 -8.27 -51.50 68.77
N THR A 155 -9.30 -51.70 67.94
CA THR A 155 -10.35 -52.71 68.18
C THR A 155 -9.78 -54.12 68.18
N SER A 156 -8.84 -54.44 67.26
CA SER A 156 -8.18 -55.75 67.23
C SER A 156 -7.26 -56.01 68.42
N ALA A 157 -6.75 -54.96 69.07
CA ALA A 157 -5.95 -55.05 70.30
C ALA A 157 -6.83 -55.17 71.57
N GLY A 158 -8.16 -55.22 71.44
CA GLY A 158 -9.11 -55.33 72.55
C GLY A 158 -9.43 -54.01 73.24
N ASN A 159 -8.93 -52.88 72.73
CA ASN A 159 -9.17 -51.55 73.30
C ASN A 159 -10.43 -50.91 72.69
N PHE A 160 -11.17 -50.17 73.52
CA PHE A 160 -12.40 -49.48 73.11
C PHE A 160 -12.11 -48.11 72.51
N VAL A 161 -12.71 -47.80 71.36
CA VAL A 161 -12.71 -46.47 70.75
C VAL A 161 -14.10 -45.85 70.95
N SER A 162 -14.15 -44.59 71.38
CA SER A 162 -15.42 -43.88 71.55
C SER A 162 -16.17 -43.72 70.22
N ASP A 163 -17.39 -44.24 70.16
CA ASP A 163 -18.29 -44.09 69.00
C ASP A 163 -18.68 -42.63 68.76
N SER A 164 -18.81 -41.83 69.82
CA SER A 164 -19.14 -40.40 69.73
C SER A 164 -18.05 -39.62 68.98
N GLU A 165 -16.78 -39.85 69.33
CA GLU A 165 -15.65 -39.20 68.68
C GLU A 165 -15.52 -39.61 67.20
N THR A 166 -15.78 -40.89 66.90
CA THR A 166 -15.76 -41.41 65.53
C THR A 166 -16.85 -40.80 64.67
N ARG A 167 -18.07 -40.66 65.21
CA ARG A 167 -19.16 -39.95 64.53
C ARG A 167 -18.86 -38.47 64.33
N SER A 168 -18.28 -37.79 65.32
CA SER A 168 -17.94 -36.37 65.16
C SER A 168 -16.88 -36.16 64.06
N TYR A 169 -15.87 -37.02 64.02
CA TYR A 169 -14.83 -36.96 63.00
C TYR A 169 -15.38 -37.22 61.60
N THR A 170 -16.18 -38.28 61.43
CA THR A 170 -16.76 -38.59 60.12
C THR A 170 -17.67 -37.45 59.65
N GLN A 171 -18.50 -36.88 60.53
CA GLN A 171 -19.31 -35.72 60.19
C GLN A 171 -18.49 -34.51 59.73
N VAL A 172 -17.38 -34.19 60.42
CA VAL A 172 -16.51 -33.06 60.04
C VAL A 172 -15.83 -33.33 58.70
N ILE A 173 -15.27 -34.52 58.50
CA ILE A 173 -14.62 -34.91 57.24
C ILE A 173 -15.62 -34.93 56.08
N ASP A 174 -16.82 -35.44 56.29
CA ASP A 174 -17.86 -35.50 55.27
C ASP A 174 -18.35 -34.10 54.89
N LYS A 175 -18.50 -33.19 55.85
CA LYS A 175 -18.82 -31.78 55.59
C LYS A 175 -17.73 -31.10 54.76
N LEU A 176 -16.46 -31.27 55.14
CA LEU A 176 -15.32 -30.71 54.40
C LEU A 176 -15.23 -31.30 52.99
N LYS A 177 -15.35 -32.62 52.87
CA LYS A 177 -15.35 -33.32 51.59
C LYS A 177 -16.49 -32.84 50.69
N LYS A 178 -17.70 -32.65 51.24
CA LYS A 178 -18.85 -32.12 50.51
C LYS A 178 -18.59 -30.71 49.98
N LEU A 179 -18.04 -29.81 50.80
CA LEU A 179 -17.66 -28.46 50.39
C LEU A 179 -16.74 -28.48 49.17
N TRP A 180 -15.67 -29.28 49.21
CA TRP A 180 -14.73 -29.36 48.09
C TRP A 180 -15.32 -30.07 46.85
N ILE A 181 -16.25 -31.00 47.03
CA ILE A 181 -16.99 -31.61 45.92
C ILE A 181 -17.87 -30.57 45.23
N ASP A 182 -18.58 -29.74 45.99
CA ASP A 182 -19.44 -28.70 45.44
C ASP A 182 -18.60 -27.61 44.75
N GLN A 183 -17.49 -27.19 45.36
CA GLN A 183 -16.53 -26.28 44.72
C GLN A 183 -15.94 -26.85 43.43
N LEU A 184 -15.65 -28.16 43.39
CA LEU A 184 -15.17 -28.83 42.19
C LEU A 184 -16.22 -28.82 41.07
N LYS A 185 -17.52 -28.94 41.38
CA LYS A 185 -18.59 -28.84 40.39
C LYS A 185 -18.63 -27.45 39.76
N GLU A 186 -18.53 -26.39 40.58
CA GLU A 186 -18.50 -25.01 40.10
C GLU A 186 -17.33 -24.78 39.12
N TYR A 187 -16.11 -25.20 39.49
CA TYR A 187 -14.95 -25.09 38.58
C TYR A 187 -15.10 -25.90 37.28
N ASN A 188 -15.80 -27.04 37.31
CA ASN A 188 -16.08 -27.79 36.09
C ASN A 188 -17.06 -27.05 35.16
N ILE A 189 -18.09 -26.40 35.73
CA ILE A 189 -19.06 -25.60 34.98
C ILE A 189 -18.35 -24.39 34.37
N GLU A 190 -17.53 -23.70 35.15
CA GLU A 190 -16.74 -22.55 34.70
C GLU A 190 -15.79 -22.94 33.55
N GLU A 191 -15.00 -24.01 33.72
CA GLU A 191 -14.10 -24.50 32.66
C GLU A 191 -14.88 -24.86 31.38
N GLN A 192 -16.02 -25.55 31.52
CA GLN A 192 -16.85 -25.92 30.38
C GLN A 192 -17.43 -24.69 29.69
N GLY A 193 -17.90 -23.70 30.44
CA GLY A 193 -18.40 -22.44 29.91
C GLY A 193 -17.33 -21.69 29.11
N LEU A 194 -16.12 -21.55 29.67
CA LEU A 194 -15.00 -20.91 28.99
C LEU A 194 -14.59 -21.65 27.70
N ARG A 195 -14.58 -22.98 27.70
CA ARG A 195 -14.29 -23.79 26.52
C ARG A 195 -15.33 -23.61 25.41
N VAL A 196 -16.61 -23.55 25.78
CA VAL A 196 -17.70 -23.30 24.82
C VAL A 196 -17.55 -21.90 24.22
N MET A 197 -17.33 -20.87 25.05
CA MET A 197 -17.11 -19.51 24.56
C MET A 197 -15.90 -19.40 23.61
N LEU A 198 -14.81 -20.10 23.90
CA LEU A 198 -13.62 -20.12 23.03
C LEU A 198 -13.92 -20.82 21.69
N ASN A 199 -14.63 -21.94 21.72
CA ASN A 199 -15.05 -22.65 20.50
C ASN A 199 -16.01 -21.80 19.66
N ASP A 200 -16.99 -21.16 20.27
CA ASP A 200 -17.96 -20.30 19.58
C ASP A 200 -17.24 -19.11 18.91
N ALA A 201 -16.27 -18.49 19.60
CA ALA A 201 -15.45 -17.43 19.04
C ALA A 201 -14.62 -17.90 17.83
N GLU A 202 -14.04 -19.11 17.90
CA GLU A 202 -13.28 -19.68 16.79
C GLU A 202 -14.18 -20.03 15.59
N VAL A 203 -15.36 -20.61 15.84
CA VAL A 203 -16.34 -20.91 14.80
C VAL A 203 -16.80 -19.63 14.10
N GLU A 204 -17.07 -18.55 14.85
CA GLU A 204 -17.45 -17.27 14.25
C GLU A 204 -16.30 -16.67 13.43
N ARG A 205 -15.05 -16.74 13.91
CA ARG A 205 -13.87 -16.34 13.13
C ARG A 205 -13.79 -17.08 11.79
N VAL A 206 -13.88 -18.41 11.81
CA VAL A 206 -13.83 -19.24 10.59
C VAL A 206 -15.02 -18.94 9.67
N ASN A 207 -16.21 -18.72 10.21
CA ASN A 207 -17.38 -18.35 9.43
C ASN A 207 -17.22 -16.99 8.73
N VAL A 208 -16.66 -15.99 9.42
CA VAL A 208 -16.38 -14.68 8.82
C VAL A 208 -15.31 -14.80 7.73
N GLU A 209 -14.20 -15.49 8.01
CA GLU A 209 -13.13 -15.72 7.02
C GLU A 209 -13.64 -16.48 5.78
N THR A 210 -14.46 -17.51 5.97
CA THR A 210 -15.06 -18.27 4.86
C THR A 210 -16.09 -17.45 4.07
N LYS A 211 -16.85 -16.55 4.71
CA LYS A 211 -17.73 -15.60 4.00
C LYS A 211 -16.92 -14.64 3.13
N VAL A 212 -15.84 -14.08 3.67
CA VAL A 212 -14.96 -13.16 2.93
C VAL A 212 -14.31 -13.86 1.75
N THR A 213 -13.74 -15.05 1.95
CA THR A 213 -13.12 -15.82 0.85
C THR A 213 -14.14 -16.20 -0.23
N LYS A 214 -15.35 -16.63 0.14
CA LYS A 214 -16.44 -16.89 -0.81
C LYS A 214 -16.85 -15.64 -1.60
N GLN A 215 -16.91 -14.48 -0.95
CA GLN A 215 -17.23 -13.21 -1.63
C GLN A 215 -16.13 -12.81 -2.61
N ILE A 216 -14.87 -12.92 -2.20
CA ILE A 216 -13.70 -12.68 -3.05
C ILE A 216 -13.74 -13.64 -4.24
N GLN A 217 -13.92 -14.93 -3.99
CA GLN A 217 -14.04 -15.95 -5.03
C GLN A 217 -15.18 -15.63 -6.00
N LYS A 218 -16.37 -15.26 -5.51
CA LYS A 218 -17.50 -14.86 -6.36
C LYS A 218 -17.15 -13.65 -7.23
N LYS A 219 -16.44 -12.66 -6.68
CA LYS A 219 -15.98 -11.48 -7.43
C LYS A 219 -14.99 -11.86 -8.53
N TRP A 220 -13.98 -12.67 -8.21
CA TRP A 220 -13.02 -13.18 -9.19
C TRP A 220 -13.69 -14.04 -10.25
N SER A 221 -14.59 -14.94 -9.86
CA SER A 221 -15.35 -15.76 -10.81
C SER A 221 -16.16 -14.91 -11.77
N LYS A 222 -16.81 -13.84 -11.27
CA LYS A 222 -17.53 -12.89 -12.13
C LYS A 222 -16.59 -12.12 -13.07
N LEU A 223 -15.42 -11.71 -12.60
CA LEU A 223 -14.43 -10.98 -13.41
C LEU A 223 -13.82 -11.86 -14.51
N PHE A 224 -13.42 -13.09 -14.17
CA PHE A 224 -12.74 -13.98 -15.13
C PHE A 224 -13.70 -14.67 -16.09
N PHE A 225 -14.88 -15.06 -15.63
CA PHE A 225 -15.79 -15.90 -16.41
C PHE A 225 -17.09 -15.18 -16.82
N GLY A 226 -17.38 -14.00 -16.26
CA GLY A 226 -18.60 -13.25 -16.55
C GLY A 226 -19.78 -13.62 -15.64
N GLU A 227 -20.87 -12.87 -15.79
CA GLU A 227 -22.10 -13.05 -15.01
C GLU A 227 -22.92 -14.20 -15.63
N GLY A 228 -23.08 -15.29 -14.88
CA GLY A 228 -23.74 -16.50 -15.37
C GLY A 228 -22.82 -17.48 -16.09
N ALA A 229 -21.49 -17.36 -15.95
CA ALA A 229 -20.60 -18.46 -16.30
C ALA A 229 -21.08 -19.73 -15.64
N ASN A 230 -21.60 -20.64 -16.47
CA ASN A 230 -21.94 -21.97 -16.05
C ASN A 230 -20.72 -22.55 -15.34
N LYS A 231 -20.91 -23.01 -14.11
CA LYS A 231 -19.94 -23.84 -13.37
C LYS A 231 -19.74 -25.21 -14.03
N GLN A 232 -19.98 -25.30 -15.33
CA GLN A 232 -19.64 -26.43 -16.17
C GLN A 232 -18.13 -26.38 -16.43
N PHE A 233 -17.34 -26.46 -15.36
CA PHE A 233 -16.16 -27.30 -15.49
C PHE A 233 -16.74 -28.66 -15.84
N ILE A 234 -16.42 -29.18 -17.02
CA ILE A 234 -16.73 -30.56 -17.36
C ILE A 234 -15.92 -31.38 -16.35
N VAL A 235 -16.55 -31.73 -15.23
CA VAL A 235 -15.97 -32.64 -14.26
C VAL A 235 -16.28 -34.02 -14.83
N PRO A 236 -15.27 -34.74 -15.35
CA PRO A 236 -15.51 -36.06 -15.91
C PRO A 236 -16.05 -36.96 -14.81
N ASN A 237 -17.15 -37.66 -15.09
CA ASN A 237 -17.84 -38.52 -14.15
C ASN A 237 -17.11 -39.86 -13.97
N ASN A 238 -16.27 -40.23 -14.93
CA ASN A 238 -15.46 -41.45 -14.91
C ASN A 238 -14.11 -41.25 -15.64
N MET A 239 -13.25 -42.27 -15.56
CA MET A 239 -11.89 -42.22 -16.13
C MET A 239 -11.94 -42.18 -17.65
N GLU A 240 -12.90 -42.87 -18.28
CA GLU A 240 -13.07 -42.94 -19.72
C GLU A 240 -13.42 -41.57 -20.31
N GLU A 241 -14.30 -40.81 -19.65
CA GLU A 241 -14.65 -39.44 -20.00
C GLU A 241 -13.46 -38.49 -19.86
N LEU A 242 -12.66 -38.65 -18.80
CA LEU A 242 -11.42 -37.88 -18.63
C LEU A 242 -10.43 -38.17 -19.77
N ILE A 243 -10.24 -39.44 -20.13
CA ILE A 243 -9.36 -39.86 -21.22
C ILE A 243 -9.88 -39.31 -22.56
N ALA A 244 -11.19 -39.36 -22.81
CA ALA A 244 -11.79 -38.82 -24.02
C ALA A 244 -11.57 -37.31 -24.15
N ILE A 245 -11.87 -36.55 -23.08
CA ILE A 245 -11.61 -35.10 -23.04
C ILE A 245 -10.13 -34.83 -23.29
N ARG A 246 -9.23 -35.56 -22.60
CA ARG A 246 -7.78 -35.38 -22.77
C ARG A 246 -7.35 -35.65 -24.21
N TYR A 247 -7.87 -36.71 -24.81
CA TYR A 247 -7.58 -37.07 -26.19
C TYR A 247 -8.05 -36.01 -27.18
N GLU A 248 -9.20 -35.38 -26.95
CA GLU A 248 -9.67 -34.24 -27.74
C GLU A 248 -8.72 -33.04 -27.65
N TRP A 249 -8.21 -32.72 -26.46
CA TRP A 249 -7.23 -31.65 -26.28
C TRP A 249 -5.87 -31.99 -26.90
N ASP A 250 -5.41 -33.24 -26.78
CA ASP A 250 -4.11 -33.67 -27.29
C ASP A 250 -4.02 -33.58 -28.83
N ARG A 251 -5.16 -33.60 -29.55
CA ARG A 251 -5.20 -33.36 -31.00
C ARG A 251 -4.73 -31.98 -31.41
N PHE A 252 -4.76 -31.01 -30.50
CA PHE A 252 -4.31 -29.64 -30.75
C PHE A 252 -2.85 -29.42 -30.33
N ILE A 253 -2.17 -30.44 -29.79
CA ILE A 253 -0.75 -30.40 -29.50
C ILE A 253 0.01 -30.63 -30.80
N VAL A 254 0.77 -29.61 -31.21
CA VAL A 254 1.60 -29.63 -32.42
C VAL A 254 3.07 -29.42 -32.06
N ALA A 255 3.97 -29.87 -32.92
CA ALA A 255 5.41 -29.65 -32.73
C ALA A 255 5.74 -28.15 -32.80
N ASP A 256 6.79 -27.74 -32.07
CA ASP A 256 7.22 -26.33 -31.94
C ASP A 256 7.53 -25.63 -33.27
N ASN A 257 7.82 -26.38 -34.33
CA ASN A 257 8.13 -25.88 -35.66
C ASN A 257 6.90 -25.76 -36.58
N THR A 258 5.70 -26.08 -36.09
CA THR A 258 4.46 -26.01 -36.86
C THR A 258 4.02 -24.55 -37.02
N CYS A 259 3.67 -24.15 -38.25
CA CYS A 259 3.14 -22.82 -38.53
C CYS A 259 1.87 -22.57 -37.70
N LEU A 260 1.75 -21.39 -37.07
CA LEU A 260 0.68 -21.03 -36.13
C LEU A 260 0.63 -21.85 -34.83
N SER A 261 1.67 -22.62 -34.50
CA SER A 261 1.79 -23.19 -33.16
C SER A 261 1.80 -22.08 -32.11
N SER A 262 1.09 -22.31 -31.01
CA SER A 262 1.06 -21.40 -29.87
C SER A 262 1.55 -22.14 -28.63
N LYS A 263 2.20 -21.41 -27.72
CA LYS A 263 2.64 -21.94 -26.43
C LYS A 263 1.78 -21.32 -25.35
N ILE A 264 1.56 -22.08 -24.27
CA ILE A 264 0.91 -21.55 -23.08
C ILE A 264 1.70 -20.31 -22.62
N PRO A 265 1.08 -19.12 -22.57
CA PRO A 265 1.80 -17.90 -22.21
C PRO A 265 2.35 -18.01 -20.79
N VAL A 266 3.63 -17.67 -20.63
CA VAL A 266 4.25 -17.62 -19.30
C VAL A 266 3.91 -16.25 -18.70
N GLY A 267 2.86 -16.21 -17.88
CA GLY A 267 2.44 -15.01 -17.15
C GLY A 267 1.00 -14.57 -17.43
N TRP A 268 0.64 -13.38 -16.95
CA TRP A 268 -0.70 -12.81 -17.14
C TRP A 268 -0.89 -12.30 -18.57
N ILE A 269 -1.93 -12.81 -19.25
CA ILE A 269 -2.33 -12.31 -20.56
C ILE A 269 -3.19 -11.07 -20.35
N VAL A 270 -2.67 -9.91 -20.73
CA VAL A 270 -3.44 -8.67 -20.76
C VAL A 270 -4.16 -8.62 -22.11
N PRO A 271 -5.49 -8.41 -22.16
CA PRO A 271 -6.19 -8.30 -23.42
C PRO A 271 -5.59 -7.19 -24.29
N SER A 272 -5.42 -7.48 -25.57
CA SER A 272 -4.94 -6.49 -26.54
C SER A 272 -5.92 -5.34 -26.68
N GLU A 273 -5.43 -4.17 -27.10
CA GLU A 273 -6.29 -3.05 -27.48
C GLU A 273 -7.29 -3.50 -28.57
N PRO A 274 -8.54 -3.01 -28.51
CA PRO A 274 -9.60 -3.45 -29.39
C PRO A 274 -9.26 -3.10 -30.84
N SER A 275 -9.42 -4.08 -31.73
CA SER A 275 -9.07 -3.95 -33.15
C SER A 275 -9.91 -2.89 -33.88
N ASN A 276 -11.04 -2.47 -33.32
CA ASN A 276 -11.87 -1.39 -33.86
C ASN A 276 -12.75 -0.72 -32.77
N LEU A 277 -13.42 0.37 -33.17
CA LEU A 277 -14.35 1.14 -32.34
C LEU A 277 -15.63 0.40 -31.91
N GLU A 278 -16.00 -0.68 -32.61
CA GLU A 278 -17.13 -1.53 -32.20
C GLU A 278 -16.76 -2.40 -31.00
N TRP A 279 -15.56 -2.98 -31.00
CA TRP A 279 -15.04 -3.78 -29.90
C TRP A 279 -14.67 -2.94 -28.68
N SER A 280 -14.27 -1.67 -28.86
CA SER A 280 -13.92 -0.78 -27.74
C SER A 280 -15.09 -0.51 -26.78
N LYS A 281 -16.33 -0.64 -27.25
CA LYS A 281 -17.57 -0.46 -26.47
C LYS A 281 -17.69 -1.48 -25.34
N TYR A 282 -17.10 -2.67 -25.51
CA TYR A 282 -17.19 -3.78 -24.58
C TYR A 282 -16.04 -3.82 -23.55
N LEU A 283 -15.03 -2.95 -23.68
CA LEU A 283 -13.93 -2.82 -22.73
C LEU A 283 -14.23 -1.89 -21.55
N GLN A 284 -15.37 -1.19 -21.56
CA GLN A 284 -15.82 -0.36 -20.45
C GLN A 284 -16.89 -1.09 -19.61
N LYS A 285 -16.46 -1.64 -18.47
CA LYS A 285 -17.28 -1.79 -17.25
C LYS A 285 -16.40 -1.59 -16.01
#